data_AF-A0A376TYY1-F1
#
_entry.id   AF-A0A376TYY1-F1
#
_cell.length_a   1.000
_cell.length_b   1.000
_cell.length_c   1.000
_cell.angle_alpha   90.00
_cell.angle_beta   90.00
_cell.angle_gamma   90.00
#
_symmetry.space_group_name_H-M   'P 1'
#
loop_
_entity.id
_entity.type
_entity.pdbx_description
1 polymer ?
#
loop_
_entity_poly.entity_id
_entity_poly.type
_entity_poly.pdbx_seq_one_letter_code
_entity_poly.pdbx_strand_id
1 'polypeptide(L)'
;MATTPVTINEVDSFPVFTVTHITQREDAIYHSTYTGRPPDEPAVLGVALNEVFVPILQKQFPEIVDFYLPPEGCSYRLAVVTIKKQYAGHAKRVMMGVWSFLRQFMYTKFVIVCDDDVNARDWNDVIWRLPPVWTRRGILFW
;
A
#
# COMPACT_ATOMS: atom_id res chain seq x y z
N MET A 1 -2.60 -9.97 -12.59
CA MET A 1 -1.65 -10.04 -11.46
C MET A 1 -2.28 -9.31 -10.26
N ALA A 2 -3.14 -10.01 -9.51
CA ALA A 2 -3.84 -9.46 -8.34
C ALA A 2 -3.73 -10.47 -7.21
N THR A 3 -2.57 -10.57 -6.59
CA THR A 3 -2.32 -11.44 -5.45
C THR A 3 -2.60 -10.67 -4.18
N THR A 4 -3.83 -10.75 -3.70
CA THR A 4 -4.10 -10.69 -2.24
C THR A 4 -5.32 -11.54 -1.90
N PRO A 5 -5.20 -12.44 -0.92
CA PRO A 5 -5.81 -13.76 -0.96
C PRO A 5 -6.96 -13.79 0.04
N VAL A 6 -8.10 -13.26 -0.38
CA VAL A 6 -9.38 -13.63 0.27
C VAL A 6 -10.14 -14.61 -0.61
N THR A 7 -9.75 -14.71 -1.88
CA THR A 7 -10.39 -15.52 -2.91
C THR A 7 -9.38 -16.42 -3.59
N ILE A 8 -9.83 -17.60 -3.99
CA ILE A 8 -9.05 -18.53 -4.80
C ILE A 8 -8.90 -17.93 -6.19
N ASN A 9 -7.68 -17.94 -6.73
CA ASN A 9 -7.45 -17.50 -8.11
C ASN A 9 -8.13 -18.47 -9.09
N GLU A 10 -8.61 -17.94 -10.21
CA GLU A 10 -9.11 -18.77 -11.30
C GLU A 10 -7.97 -19.54 -11.97
N VAL A 11 -8.34 -20.62 -12.67
CA VAL A 11 -7.39 -21.43 -13.44
C VAL A 11 -6.88 -20.58 -14.61
N ASP A 12 -5.55 -20.52 -14.77
CA ASP A 12 -4.89 -19.80 -15.86
C ASP A 12 -3.69 -20.61 -16.37
N SER A 13 -3.25 -20.34 -17.60
CA SER A 13 -2.14 -21.04 -18.25
C SER A 13 -0.82 -20.34 -17.96
N PHE A 14 0.14 -21.09 -17.40
CA PHE A 14 1.49 -20.60 -17.11
C PHE A 14 2.55 -21.48 -17.78
N PRO A 15 3.75 -20.94 -18.06
CA PRO A 15 4.85 -21.74 -18.59
C PRO A 15 5.23 -22.89 -17.65
N VAL A 16 5.57 -24.04 -18.24
CA VAL A 16 6.07 -25.20 -17.48
C VAL A 16 7.57 -25.02 -17.25
N PHE A 17 7.98 -25.01 -15.98
CA PHE A 17 9.38 -24.97 -15.60
C PHE A 17 9.91 -26.40 -15.35
N THR A 18 10.67 -26.93 -16.32
CA THR A 18 11.31 -28.26 -16.19
C THR A 18 12.67 -28.14 -15.53
N VAL A 19 12.78 -28.65 -14.30
CA VAL A 19 14.04 -28.67 -13.55
C VAL A 19 14.94 -29.79 -14.06
N THR A 20 16.14 -29.45 -14.56
CA THR A 20 17.10 -30.45 -15.07
C THR A 20 18.08 -30.93 -14.00
N HIS A 21 18.43 -30.08 -13.04
CA HIS A 21 19.39 -30.37 -11.97
C HIS A 21 19.01 -29.62 -10.70
N ILE A 22 19.32 -30.19 -9.54
CA ILE A 22 19.14 -29.58 -8.22
C ILE A 22 20.47 -29.69 -7.47
N THR A 23 20.96 -28.58 -6.93
CA THR A 23 22.16 -28.53 -6.10
C THR A 23 21.81 -28.01 -4.70
N GLN A 24 22.44 -28.57 -3.67
CA GLN A 24 22.21 -28.16 -2.28
C GLN A 24 23.49 -28.29 -1.46
N ARG A 25 23.56 -27.57 -0.34
CA ARG A 25 24.62 -27.72 0.66
C ARG A 25 24.42 -28.99 1.50
N GLU A 26 25.45 -29.44 2.21
CA GLU A 26 25.28 -30.40 3.30
C GLU A 26 24.41 -29.79 4.41
N ASP A 27 23.51 -30.59 5.00
CA ASP A 27 22.49 -30.16 5.97
C ASP A 27 21.67 -28.94 5.48
N ALA A 28 21.09 -29.10 4.29
CA ALA A 28 20.23 -28.10 3.69
C ALA A 28 18.93 -27.90 4.48
N ILE A 29 18.49 -26.64 4.58
CA ILE A 29 17.20 -26.25 5.18
C ILE A 29 16.31 -25.75 4.05
N TYR A 30 15.09 -26.29 3.97
CA TYR A 30 14.09 -25.81 3.01
C TYR A 30 13.31 -24.64 3.60
N HIS A 31 13.53 -23.45 3.06
CA HIS A 31 12.82 -22.24 3.45
C HIS A 31 11.57 -22.06 2.59
N SER A 32 10.42 -21.84 3.22
CA SER A 32 9.13 -21.71 2.55
C SER A 32 8.21 -20.76 3.32
N THR A 33 7.22 -20.20 2.63
CA THR A 33 6.21 -19.28 3.15
C THR A 33 4.85 -19.55 2.51
N TYR A 34 3.80 -18.88 3.00
CA TYR A 34 2.47 -18.92 2.43
C TYR A 34 1.89 -17.51 2.31
N THR A 35 1.02 -17.31 1.31
CA THR A 35 0.21 -16.10 1.15
C THR A 35 -1.23 -16.40 1.49
N GLY A 36 -1.83 -15.65 2.40
CA GLY A 36 -3.21 -15.86 2.86
C GLY A 36 -3.91 -14.56 3.23
N ARG A 37 -5.02 -14.67 3.97
CA ARG A 37 -5.67 -13.47 4.51
C ARG A 37 -4.67 -12.70 5.39
N PRO A 38 -4.44 -11.40 5.16
CA PRO A 38 -3.49 -10.63 5.95
C PRO A 38 -3.92 -10.57 7.43
N PRO A 39 -2.97 -10.45 8.38
CA PRO A 39 -1.53 -10.26 8.15
C PRO A 39 -0.78 -11.58 7.87
N ASP A 40 -0.08 -11.66 6.73
CA ASP A 40 0.81 -12.75 6.34
C ASP A 40 2.27 -12.25 6.17
N GLU A 41 3.24 -13.17 6.09
CA GLU A 41 4.67 -12.81 6.02
C GLU A 41 4.98 -11.82 4.87
N PRO A 42 4.45 -12.01 3.64
CA PRO A 42 4.65 -11.04 2.57
C PRO A 42 4.04 -9.66 2.86
N ALA A 43 2.91 -9.56 3.58
CA ALA A 43 2.36 -8.27 3.98
C ALA A 43 3.27 -7.56 4.99
N VAL A 44 3.85 -8.28 5.95
CA VAL A 44 4.81 -7.71 6.91
C VAL A 44 6.07 -7.22 6.20
N LEU A 45 6.59 -7.98 5.24
CA LEU A 45 7.69 -7.55 4.38
C LEU A 45 7.31 -6.29 3.57
N GLY A 46 6.08 -6.22 3.07
CA GLY A 46 5.54 -5.05 2.37
C GLY A 46 5.51 -3.79 3.24
N VAL A 47 5.13 -3.91 4.52
CA VAL A 47 5.17 -2.79 5.48
C VAL A 47 6.59 -2.31 5.70
N ALA A 48 7.55 -3.23 5.85
CA ALA A 48 8.97 -2.86 5.99
C ALA A 48 9.52 -2.15 4.73
N LEU A 49 9.10 -2.60 3.54
CA LEU A 49 9.46 -1.93 2.28
C LEU A 49 8.82 -0.54 2.15
N ASN A 50 7.66 -0.32 2.77
CA ASN A 50 7.01 0.99 2.75
C ASN A 50 7.88 2.08 3.40
N GLU A 51 8.60 1.77 4.48
CA GLU A 51 9.57 2.68 5.12
C GLU A 51 10.66 3.16 4.16
N VAL A 52 10.99 2.39 3.12
CA VAL A 52 11.96 2.78 2.09
C VAL A 52 11.36 3.78 1.10
N PHE A 53 10.04 3.70 0.85
CA PHE A 53 9.35 4.60 -0.08
C PHE A 53 9.00 5.95 0.53
N VAL A 54 8.78 6.04 1.85
CA VAL A 54 8.42 7.31 2.51
C VAL A 54 9.46 8.43 2.24
N PRO A 55 10.78 8.23 2.42
CA PRO A 55 11.76 9.27 2.13
C PRO A 55 11.83 9.66 0.66
N ILE A 56 11.53 8.72 -0.25
CA ILE A 56 11.51 8.98 -1.70
C ILE A 56 10.31 9.89 -2.04
N LEU A 57 9.15 9.62 -1.45
CA LEU A 57 7.96 10.45 -1.59
C LEU A 57 8.17 11.83 -0.98
N GLN A 58 8.76 11.91 0.23
CA GLN A 58 9.03 13.19 0.91
C GLN A 58 10.01 14.08 0.13
N LYS A 59 10.94 13.50 -0.64
CA LYS A 59 11.82 14.29 -1.52
C LYS A 59 11.06 15.01 -2.64
N GLN A 60 10.02 14.38 -3.18
CA GLN A 60 9.19 14.97 -4.24
C GLN A 60 8.07 15.86 -3.68
N PHE A 61 7.51 15.45 -2.54
CA PHE A 61 6.39 16.08 -1.86
C PHE A 61 6.78 16.32 -0.39
N PRO A 62 7.56 17.38 -0.10
CA PRO A 62 7.99 17.70 1.27
C PRO A 62 6.84 18.02 2.22
N GLU A 63 5.64 18.23 1.69
CA GLU A 63 4.41 18.34 2.46
C GLU A 63 3.94 17.04 3.12
N ILE A 64 4.41 15.87 2.65
CA ILE A 64 4.03 14.56 3.20
C ILE A 64 4.77 14.32 4.51
N VAL A 65 4.02 14.02 5.58
CA VAL A 65 4.56 13.69 6.90
C VAL A 65 4.76 12.18 7.02
N ASP A 66 3.71 11.40 6.78
CA ASP A 66 3.77 9.94 6.76
C ASP A 66 2.96 9.39 5.56
N PHE A 67 3.35 8.20 5.11
CA PHE A 67 2.70 7.47 4.03
C PHE A 67 2.58 6.00 4.42
N TYR A 68 1.35 5.52 4.59
CA TYR A 68 1.07 4.20 5.10
C TYR A 68 0.19 3.38 4.15
N LEU A 69 0.61 2.14 3.90
CA LEU A 69 -0.14 1.13 3.17
C LEU A 69 -0.60 0.03 4.15
N PRO A 70 -1.84 0.08 4.64
CA PRO A 70 -2.33 -0.91 5.60
C PRO A 70 -2.34 -2.33 5.00
N PRO A 71 -1.88 -3.35 5.75
CA PRO A 71 -1.98 -4.76 5.37
C PRO A 71 -3.42 -5.19 5.07
N GLU A 72 -4.41 -4.66 5.80
CA GLU A 72 -5.84 -4.94 5.58
C GLU A 72 -6.30 -4.43 4.20
N GLY A 73 -5.65 -3.38 3.70
CA GLY A 73 -5.77 -2.85 2.34
C GLY A 73 -5.02 -3.67 1.30
N CYS A 74 -4.69 -4.92 1.60
CA CYS A 74 -3.96 -5.81 0.71
C CYS A 74 -2.57 -5.25 0.34
N SER A 75 -1.95 -4.51 1.26
CA SER A 75 -0.60 -3.91 1.15
C SER A 75 -0.37 -2.91 0.01
N TYR A 76 -1.32 -2.70 -0.90
CA TYR A 76 -1.18 -1.77 -2.03
C TYR A 76 -2.48 -1.11 -2.50
N ARG A 77 -3.67 -1.61 -2.11
CA ARG A 77 -4.95 -1.13 -2.66
C ARG A 77 -5.48 0.13 -1.97
N LEU A 78 -5.05 0.37 -0.74
CA LEU A 78 -5.40 1.54 0.05
C LEU A 78 -4.12 2.21 0.57
N ALA A 79 -4.05 3.54 0.46
CA ALA A 79 -3.02 4.36 1.06
C ALA A 79 -3.63 5.41 1.98
N VAL A 80 -2.99 5.62 3.13
CA VAL A 80 -3.27 6.73 4.05
C VAL A 80 -2.06 7.65 4.03
N VAL A 81 -2.29 8.94 3.76
CA VAL A 81 -1.23 9.95 3.62
C VAL A 81 -1.54 11.10 4.55
N THR A 82 -0.60 11.48 5.40
CA THR A 82 -0.73 12.65 6.28
C THR A 82 0.13 13.77 5.73
N ILE A 83 -0.42 14.99 5.68
CA ILE A 83 0.24 16.13 5.05
C ILE A 83 0.19 17.38 5.92
N LYS A 84 1.22 18.22 5.79
CA LYS A 84 1.18 19.60 6.28
C LYS A 84 0.45 20.47 5.27
N LYS A 85 -0.85 20.63 5.48
CA LYS A 85 -1.71 21.37 4.56
C LYS A 85 -1.39 22.87 4.55
N GLN A 86 -1.01 23.41 3.39
CA GLN A 86 -0.63 24.81 3.23
C GLN A 86 -1.69 25.66 2.51
N TYR A 87 -2.54 25.05 1.68
CA TYR A 87 -3.54 25.77 0.87
C TYR A 87 -4.77 24.91 0.53
N ALA A 88 -5.85 25.56 0.10
CA ALA A 88 -7.08 24.87 -0.31
C ALA A 88 -6.85 24.06 -1.61
N GLY A 89 -7.26 22.78 -1.61
CA GLY A 89 -7.04 21.88 -2.75
C GLY A 89 -5.69 21.14 -2.72
N HIS A 90 -4.84 21.37 -1.71
CA HIS A 90 -3.55 20.70 -1.56
C HIS A 90 -3.67 19.17 -1.54
N ALA A 91 -4.68 18.63 -0.86
CA ALA A 91 -4.95 17.19 -0.82
C ALA A 91 -5.12 16.57 -2.22
N LYS A 92 -5.79 17.26 -3.16
CA LYS A 92 -6.00 16.75 -4.53
C LYS A 92 -4.68 16.62 -5.30
N ARG A 93 -3.75 17.56 -5.09
CA ARG A 93 -2.41 17.50 -5.69
C ARG A 93 -1.66 16.28 -5.19
N VAL A 94 -1.71 16.02 -3.88
CA VAL A 94 -1.04 14.87 -3.27
C VAL A 94 -1.65 13.56 -3.77
N MET A 95 -2.99 13.46 -3.86
CA MET A 95 -3.67 12.28 -4.43
C MET A 95 -3.20 11.97 -5.86
N MET A 96 -3.16 12.99 -6.73
CA MET A 96 -2.65 12.82 -8.11
C MET A 96 -1.17 12.46 -8.13
N GLY A 97 -0.38 12.99 -7.20
CA GLY A 97 1.03 12.66 -7.02
C GLY A 97 1.23 11.18 -6.67
N VAL A 98 0.46 10.66 -5.71
CA VAL A 98 0.51 9.24 -5.30
C VAL A 98 0.21 8.32 -6.48
N TRP A 99 -0.81 8.63 -7.29
CA TRP A 99 -1.17 7.79 -8.44
C TRP A 99 -0.19 7.87 -9.63
N SER A 100 0.57 8.95 -9.77
CA SER A 100 1.41 9.20 -10.95
C SER A 100 2.90 9.02 -10.71
N PHE A 101 3.39 9.22 -9.48
CA PHE A 101 4.82 9.35 -9.23
C PHE A 101 5.55 7.99 -9.19
N LEU A 102 5.02 7.01 -8.45
CA LEU A 102 5.64 5.70 -8.32
C LEU A 102 4.78 4.62 -8.96
N ARG A 103 5.40 3.80 -9.83
CA ARG A 103 4.73 2.67 -10.49
C ARG A 103 4.08 1.70 -9.50
N GLN A 104 4.64 1.57 -8.31
CA GLN A 104 4.13 0.73 -7.23
C GLN A 104 2.73 1.16 -6.75
N PHE A 105 2.40 2.46 -6.82
CA PHE A 105 1.15 3.04 -6.32
C PHE A 105 0.11 3.31 -7.42
N MET A 106 0.44 3.00 -8.69
CA MET A 106 -0.51 3.13 -9.80
C MET A 106 -1.75 2.26 -9.65
N TYR A 107 -1.65 1.14 -8.93
CA TYR A 107 -2.77 0.23 -8.67
C TYR A 107 -3.49 0.48 -7.35
N THR A 108 -3.09 1.52 -6.60
CA THR A 108 -3.76 1.93 -5.37
C THR A 108 -5.11 2.55 -5.71
N LYS A 109 -6.20 1.89 -5.30
CA LYS A 109 -7.56 2.30 -5.64
C LYS A 109 -8.10 3.39 -4.71
N PHE A 110 -7.66 3.38 -3.45
CA PHE A 110 -8.15 4.29 -2.42
C PHE A 110 -6.98 5.07 -1.84
N VAL A 111 -7.10 6.40 -1.80
CA VAL A 111 -6.14 7.28 -1.14
C VAL A 111 -6.89 8.16 -0.17
N ILE A 112 -6.56 8.05 1.11
CA ILE A 112 -7.09 8.88 2.19
C ILE A 112 -6.01 9.92 2.51
N VAL A 113 -6.37 11.20 2.47
CA VAL A 113 -5.46 12.29 2.83
C VAL A 113 -5.96 12.94 4.11
N CYS A 114 -5.09 12.97 5.12
CA CYS A 114 -5.32 13.56 6.43
C CYS A 114 -4.32 14.69 6.71
N ASP A 115 -4.63 15.52 7.70
CA ASP A 115 -3.68 16.53 8.22
C ASP A 115 -2.60 15.84 9.09
N ASP A 116 -1.59 16.59 9.54
CA ASP A 116 -0.40 16.08 10.23
C ASP A 116 -0.61 15.72 11.71
N ASP A 117 -1.78 16.03 12.27
CA ASP A 117 -2.23 15.67 13.62
C ASP A 117 -2.86 14.27 13.69
N VAL A 118 -2.99 13.58 12.55
CA VAL A 118 -3.55 12.23 12.43
C VAL A 118 -2.43 11.20 12.32
N ASN A 119 -2.50 10.15 13.12
CA ASN A 119 -1.65 8.98 12.96
C ASN A 119 -2.17 8.10 11.81
N ALA A 120 -1.44 8.08 10.68
CA ALA A 120 -1.79 7.28 9.50
C ALA A 120 -1.91 5.78 9.76
N ARG A 121 -1.28 5.28 10.84
CA ARG A 121 -1.20 3.85 11.19
C ARG A 121 -2.25 3.41 12.20
N ASP A 122 -3.01 4.34 12.78
CA ASP A 122 -4.11 4.04 13.69
C ASP A 122 -5.46 4.28 13.00
N TRP A 123 -6.18 3.20 12.75
CA TRP A 123 -7.51 3.26 12.12
C TRP A 123 -8.52 4.07 12.94
N ASN A 124 -8.43 4.10 14.27
CA ASN A 124 -9.34 4.91 15.09
C ASN A 124 -9.12 6.39 14.80
N ASP A 125 -7.85 6.78 14.66
CA ASP A 125 -7.47 8.14 14.35
C ASP A 125 -8.00 8.54 12.96
N VAL A 126 -7.66 7.74 11.94
CA VAL A 126 -8.08 7.95 10.54
C VAL A 126 -9.60 8.02 10.41
N ILE A 127 -10.34 7.07 10.98
CA ILE A 127 -11.81 7.01 10.87
C ILE A 127 -12.46 8.18 11.61
N TRP A 128 -11.93 8.57 12.76
CA TRP A 128 -12.50 9.68 13.54
C TRP A 128 -12.42 11.03 12.83
N ARG A 129 -11.41 11.22 11.98
CA ARG A 129 -11.24 12.46 11.19
C ARG A 129 -11.97 12.42 9.86
N LEU A 130 -12.52 11.27 9.47
CA LEU A 130 -13.42 11.19 8.32
C LEU A 130 -14.77 11.84 8.68
N PRO A 131 -15.31 12.74 7.84
CA PRO A 131 -16.60 13.35 8.11
C PRO A 131 -17.72 12.29 8.10
N PRO A 132 -18.72 12.39 9.01
CA PRO A 132 -19.80 11.40 9.13
C PRO A 132 -20.67 11.29 7.87
N VAL A 133 -20.64 12.31 7.02
CA VAL A 133 -21.21 12.28 5.68
C VAL A 133 -20.09 12.54 4.69
N TRP A 134 -19.85 11.55 3.83
CA TRP A 134 -19.03 11.69 2.63
C TRP A 134 -19.66 12.73 1.69
N THR A 135 -19.40 14.00 1.94
CA THR A 135 -19.90 15.06 1.08
C THR A 135 -19.27 14.93 -0.31
N ARG A 136 -20.08 15.05 -1.37
CA ARG A 136 -19.62 14.98 -2.78
C ARG A 136 -18.43 15.92 -3.10
N ARG A 137 -18.14 16.90 -2.24
CA ARG A 137 -17.01 17.83 -2.40
C ARG A 137 -15.66 17.26 -1.93
N GLY A 138 -15.67 16.28 -1.02
CA GLY A 138 -14.47 15.69 -0.42
C GLY A 138 -13.96 14.43 -1.10
N ILE A 139 -14.77 13.76 -1.93
CA ILE A 139 -14.36 12.57 -2.68
C ILE A 139 -14.01 12.95 -4.11
N LEU A 140 -12.87 12.43 -4.57
CA LEU A 140 -12.49 12.43 -5.98
C LEU A 140 -12.64 11.01 -6.52
N PHE A 141 -13.49 10.84 -7.52
CA PHE A 141 -13.55 9.62 -8.32
C PHE A 141 -12.87 9.90 -9.66
N TRP A 142 -12.03 8.98 -10.11
CA TRP A 142 -11.36 9.01 -11.41
C TRP A 142 -11.62 7.69 -12.14
#